data_AF-X0SQK4-F1
#
_entry.id   AF-X0SQK4-F1
#
_cell.length_a   1.000
_cell.length_b   1.000
_cell.length_c   1.000
_cell.angle_alpha   90.00
_cell.angle_beta   90.00
_cell.angle_gamma   90.00
#
_symmetry.space_group_name_H-M   'P 1'
#
loop_
_entity.id
_entity.type
_entity.pdbx_description
1 polymer ?
#
loop_
_entity_poly.entity_id
_entity_poly.type
_entity_poly.pdbx_seq_one_letter_code
_entity_poly.pdbx_strand_id
1 'polypeptide(L)' 'HSEENLRLVRELIGGLALLEFDSESCESAAATSSALRSAGESIGIQDTMIAGMALRHGETLMTRNTQHYGRVRDLAIRTW' A
#
# COMPACT_ATOMS: atom_id res chain seq x y z
N HIS A 1 17.48 22.24 1.45
CA HIS A 1 17.06 20.88 1.87
C HIS A 1 15.64 20.53 1.42
N SER A 2 14.58 21.26 1.83
CA SER A 2 13.18 20.91 1.46
C SER A 2 12.93 20.97 -0.06
N GLU A 3 13.39 22.04 -0.73
CA GLU A 3 13.22 22.21 -2.18
C GLU A 3 13.98 21.17 -3.01
N GLU A 4 15.18 20.80 -2.55
CA GLU A 4 16.00 19.77 -3.19
C GLU A 4 15.39 18.38 -3.05
N ASN A 5 14.87 18.03 -1.87
CA ASN A 5 14.12 16.79 -1.68
C ASN A 5 12.87 16.74 -2.57
N LEU A 6 12.16 17.86 -2.72
CA LEU A 6 10.99 17.93 -3.59
C LEU A 6 11.36 17.72 -5.07
N ARG A 7 12.48 18.28 -5.52
CA ARG A 7 13.00 18.05 -6.88
C ARG A 7 13.29 16.57 -7.12
N LEU A 8 14.03 15.93 -6.21
CA LEU A 8 14.39 14.51 -6.31
C LEU A 8 13.15 13.60 -6.32
N VAL A 9 12.15 13.89 -5.48
CA VAL A 9 10.89 13.13 -5.46
C VAL A 9 10.12 13.29 -6.77
N ARG A 10 10.06 14.50 -7.35
CA ARG A 10 9.39 14.73 -8.65
C ARG A 10 10.09 13.98 -9.79
N GLU A 11 11.41 14.00 -9.83
CA GLU A 11 12.20 13.26 -10.83
C GLU A 11 11.96 11.74 -10.71
N LEU A 12 11.98 11.21 -9.49
CA LEU A 12 11.70 9.80 -9.25
C LEU A 12 10.30 9.40 -9.71
N ILE A 13 9.28 10.17 -9.31
CA ILE A 13 7.88 9.89 -9.67
C ILE A 13 7.67 9.96 -11.20
N GLY A 14 8.36 10.87 -11.89
CA GLY A 14 8.24 11.03 -13.34
C GLY A 14 8.65 9.80 -14.17
N GLY A 15 9.41 8.86 -13.58
CA GLY A 15 9.80 7.60 -14.21
C GLY A 15 8.91 6.40 -13.85
N LEU A 16 7.88 6.59 -13.02
CA LEU A 16 7.04 5.51 -12.50
C LEU A 16 5.60 5.59 -13.03
N ALA A 17 4.98 4.43 -13.20
CA ALA A 17 3.53 4.38 -13.38
C ALA A 17 2.85 4.70 -12.04
N LEU A 18 1.94 5.67 -12.04
CA LEU A 18 1.16 6.05 -10.86
C LEU A 18 -0.19 5.33 -10.88
N LEU A 19 -0.49 4.62 -9.79
CA LEU A 19 -1.80 4.05 -9.54
C LEU A 19 -2.61 5.05 -8.71
N GLU A 20 -3.85 5.32 -9.12
CA GLU A 20 -4.74 6.21 -8.39
C GLU A 20 -5.41 5.48 -7.22
N PHE A 21 -5.55 6.16 -6.08
CA PHE A 21 -6.38 5.66 -4.99
C PHE A 21 -7.85 6.01 -5.28
N ASP A 22 -8.50 5.16 -6.06
CA ASP A 22 -9.90 5.29 -6.48
C ASP A 22 -10.89 4.65 -5.48
N SER A 23 -12.18 4.70 -5.81
CA SER A 23 -13.24 4.12 -4.97
C SER A 23 -13.09 2.59 -4.81
N GLU A 24 -12.68 1.87 -5.85
CA GLU A 24 -12.46 0.42 -5.80
C GLU A 24 -11.28 0.07 -4.88
N SER A 25 -10.22 0.88 -4.89
CA SER A 25 -9.10 0.77 -3.97
C SER A 25 -9.54 1.04 -2.53
N CYS A 26 -10.44 2.00 -2.32
CA CYS A 26 -11.01 2.30 -1.01
C CYS A 26 -11.87 1.14 -0.47
N GLU A 27 -12.70 0.53 -1.31
CA GLU A 27 -13.48 -0.66 -0.96
C GLU A 27 -12.57 -1.84 -0.58
N SER A 28 -11.51 -2.05 -1.36
CA SER A 28 -10.49 -3.09 -1.07
C SER A 28 -9.75 -2.82 0.25
N ALA A 29 -9.41 -1.55 0.53
CA ALA A 29 -8.81 -1.15 1.79
C ALA A 29 -9.78 -1.32 2.97
N ALA A 30 -11.06 -0.99 2.80
CA ALA A 30 -12.09 -1.15 3.83
C ALA A 30 -12.31 -2.64 4.17
N ALA A 31 -12.36 -3.50 3.16
CA ALA A 31 -12.45 -4.94 3.34
C ALA A 31 -11.22 -5.48 4.10
N THR A 32 -10.02 -5.03 3.73
CA THR A 32 -8.77 -5.36 4.42
C THR A 32 -8.78 -4.92 5.88
N SER A 33 -9.16 -3.66 6.14
CA SER A 33 -9.28 -3.11 7.50
C SER A 33 -10.27 -3.91 8.35
N SER A 34 -11.44 -4.25 7.79
CA SER A 34 -12.46 -5.03 8.49
C SER A 34 -11.94 -6.43 8.83
N ALA A 35 -11.27 -7.10 7.90
CA ALA A 35 -10.73 -8.44 8.12
C ALA A 35 -9.67 -8.44 9.24
N LEU A 36 -8.73 -7.49 9.20
CA LEU A 36 -7.72 -7.34 10.25
C LEU A 36 -8.36 -7.06 11.61
N ARG A 37 -9.30 -6.10 11.66
CA ARG A 37 -9.99 -5.75 12.91
C ARG A 37 -10.79 -6.91 13.50
N SER A 38 -11.45 -7.71 12.66
CA SER A 38 -12.16 -8.92 13.09
C SER A 38 -11.21 -9.97 13.69
N ALA A 39 -9.94 -9.98 13.29
CA ALA A 39 -8.89 -10.81 13.87
C ALA A 39 -8.19 -10.17 15.09
N GLY A 40 -8.60 -8.97 15.52
CA GLY A 40 -7.93 -8.22 16.60
C GLY A 40 -6.62 -7.56 16.17
N GLU A 41 -6.40 -7.43 14.86
CA GLU A 41 -5.17 -6.88 14.27
C GLU A 41 -5.40 -5.51 13.62
N SER A 42 -4.30 -4.81 13.35
CA SER A 42 -4.26 -3.57 12.58
C SER A 42 -2.87 -3.39 11.99
N ILE A 43 -2.78 -2.71 10.85
CA ILE A 43 -1.52 -2.30 10.22
C ILE A 43 -1.40 -0.78 10.05
N GLY A 44 -2.39 -0.02 10.52
CA GLY A 44 -2.46 1.43 10.32
C GLY A 44 -3.16 1.83 9.00
N ILE A 45 -3.72 3.03 8.96
CA ILE A 45 -4.60 3.47 7.86
C ILE A 45 -3.86 3.56 6.52
N GLN A 46 -2.65 4.12 6.51
CA GLN A 46 -1.85 4.29 5.29
C GLN A 46 -1.43 2.93 4.70
N ASP A 47 -0.93 2.01 5.53
CA ASP A 47 -0.58 0.66 5.11
C ASP A 47 -1.81 -0.11 4.59
N THR A 48 -2.98 0.11 5.21
CA THR A 48 -4.23 -0.49 4.76
C THR A 48 -4.68 0.05 3.39
N MET A 49 -4.50 1.35 3.13
CA MET A 49 -4.78 1.94 1.82
C MET A 49 -3.82 1.39 0.75
N ILE A 50 -2.52 1.29 1.05
CA ILE A 50 -1.51 0.73 0.15
C ILE A 50 -1.83 -0.75 -0.17
N ALA A 51 -2.18 -1.54 0.85
CA ALA A 51 -2.58 -2.93 0.67
C ALA A 51 -3.85 -3.06 -0.19
N GLY A 52 -4.84 -2.21 0.05
CA GLY A 52 -6.08 -2.15 -0.75
C GLY A 52 -5.81 -1.85 -2.23
N MET A 53 -4.92 -0.89 -2.52
CA MET A 53 -4.51 -0.59 -3.90
C MET A 53 -3.82 -1.79 -4.55
N ALA A 54 -2.86 -2.40 -3.87
CA ALA A 54 -2.13 -3.54 -4.40
C ALA A 54 -3.07 -4.71 -4.71
N LEU A 55 -4.03 -5.02 -3.81
CA LEU A 55 -5.06 -6.03 -4.03
C LEU A 55 -5.97 -5.69 -5.22
N ARG A 56 -6.46 -4.45 -5.31
CA ARG A 56 -7.34 -3.96 -6.39
C ARG A 56 -6.68 -4.06 -7.77
N HIS A 57 -5.36 -3.85 -7.84
CA HIS A 57 -4.61 -3.95 -9.09
C HIS A 57 -3.95 -5.32 -9.32
N GLY A 58 -4.02 -6.25 -8.36
CA GLY A 58 -3.33 -7.54 -8.44
C GLY A 58 -1.81 -7.42 -8.44
N GLU A 59 -1.27 -6.35 -7.87
CA GLU A 59 0.15 -6.02 -7.86
C GLU A 59 0.88 -6.66 -6.68
N THR A 60 2.19 -6.89 -6.86
CA THR A 60 3.06 -7.34 -5.76
C THR A 60 3.61 -6.15 -5.00
N LEU A 61 3.33 -6.07 -3.70
CA LEU A 61 3.85 -5.01 -2.84
C LEU A 61 5.31 -5.28 -2.45
N MET A 62 6.21 -4.42 -2.93
CA MET A 62 7.58 -4.38 -2.45
C MET A 62 7.61 -3.70 -1.07
N THR A 63 8.08 -4.38 -0.02
CA THR A 63 8.19 -3.79 1.33
C THR A 63 9.33 -4.38 2.16
N ARG A 64 9.89 -3.57 3.06
CA ARG A 64 10.75 -4.05 4.17
C ARG A 64 9.95 -4.41 5.42
N ASN A 65 8.70 -3.95 5.53
CA ASN A 65 7.83 -4.21 6.68
C ASN A 65 6.97 -5.46 6.44
N THR A 66 7.64 -6.61 6.27
CA THR A 66 6.97 -7.88 5.99
C THR A 66 6.06 -8.32 7.13
N GLN A 67 6.34 -7.90 8.38
CA GLN A 67 5.51 -8.19 9.54
C GLN A 67 4.11 -7.57 9.46
N HIS A 68 4.01 -6.31 9.01
CA HIS A 68 2.70 -5.66 8.84
C HIS A 68 1.95 -6.29 7.66
N TYR A 69 2.53 -6.22 6.47
CA TYR A 69 1.83 -6.59 5.25
C TYR A 69 1.58 -8.10 5.12
N GLY A 70 2.36 -8.94 5.81
CA GLY A 70 2.12 -10.38 5.88
C GLY A 70 0.83 -10.78 6.60
N ARG A 71 0.18 -9.85 7.32
CA ARG A 71 -1.15 -10.07 7.92
C ARG A 71 -2.30 -9.91 6.93
N VAL A 72 -2.06 -9.27 5.79
CA VAL A 72 -3.07 -9.03 4.77
C VAL A 72 -3.23 -10.28 3.92
N ARG A 73 -4.42 -10.89 3.97
CA ARG A 73 -4.74 -12.07 3.17
C ARG A 73 -4.69 -11.71 1.68
N ASP A 74 -4.19 -12.65 0.88
CA ASP A 74 -4.15 -12.57 -0.60
C ASP A 74 -3.19 -11.49 -1.16
N LEU A 75 -2.50 -10.72 -0.30
CA LEU A 75 -1.52 -9.73 -0.72
C LEU A 75 -0.17 -10.39 -1.04
N ALA A 76 0.24 -10.32 -2.30
CA ALA A 76 1.58 -10.73 -2.70
C ALA A 76 2.61 -9.69 -2.20
N ILE A 77 3.61 -10.15 -1.45
CA ILE A 77 4.70 -9.30 -0.95
C ILE A 77 6.07 -9.80 -1.42
N ARG A 78 6.98 -8.87 -1.68
CA ARG A 78 8.40 -9.16 -1.96
C ARG A 78 9.30 -8.17 -1.22
N THR A 79 10.51 -8.60 -0.91
CA THR A 79 11.54 -7.77 -0.28
C THR A 79 12.62 -7.41 -1.30
N TRP A 80 13.35 -6.32 -1.06
CA TRP A 80 14.54 -5.93 -1.82
C TRP A 80 15.74 -5.72 -0.89
#